data_AF-A0A6A3Y0Y5-F1
#
_entry.id   AF-A0A6A3Y0Y5-F1
#
_cell.length_a   1.000
_cell.length_b   1.000
_cell.length_c   1.000
_cell.angle_alpha   90.00
_cell.angle_beta   90.00
_cell.angle_gamma   90.00
#
_symmetry.space_group_name_H-M   'P 1'
#
loop_
_entity.id
_entity.type
_entity.pdbx_description
1 polymer ?
#
loop_
_entity_poly.entity_id
_entity_poly.type
_entity_poly.pdbx_seq_one_letter_code
_entity_poly.pdbx_strand_id
1 'polypeptide(L)'
;MRNAARRRELSAQTVMEALFARLEEDGFYYRWEAEPETQHLLYLFWAHPRTLELFRRHPEILGMDCTYKTNKYKLPLLNVIVLTGFNTVLPVAQCWLPREREEDYLWAMNTLRSFLIEMDVGIPGLILTDRELAAMNANDTVFPSVPAVICRWHMNKNVLSKTRQVLGQVPVVNPAPGQPKYENTWQTDAFMEAFYATVDAASEEEFEEKKVNLQKLNRELSDYLDNHWWKYKTKIVRAWTYRYHHFGVRDTSFVEGGHAKCKIWLRGSRGDLYTVYMSLLPWLQAAAAATSLLAQRNAVRIPYLLQGNRFAAVARVITVWALRQTYDLWESRAHSMLPRTRPCFLAASKTLSG
;
A
#
# COMPACT_ATOMS: atom_id res chain seq x y z
N MET A 1 -17.39 30.58 10.29
CA MET A 1 -17.78 30.63 8.86
C MET A 1 -18.31 29.30 8.32
N ARG A 2 -17.59 28.16 8.40
CA ARG A 2 -18.05 26.84 7.86
C ARG A 2 -19.45 26.39 8.33
N ASN A 3 -19.78 26.54 9.61
CA ASN A 3 -21.11 26.17 10.13
C ASN A 3 -22.25 27.10 9.66
N ALA A 4 -21.96 28.33 9.22
CA ALA A 4 -22.98 29.25 8.72
C ALA A 4 -23.32 28.98 7.25
N ALA A 5 -22.31 28.70 6.40
CA ALA A 5 -22.51 28.28 5.01
C ALA A 5 -23.28 26.95 4.95
N ARG A 6 -22.83 25.95 5.72
CA ARG A 6 -23.54 24.67 5.85
C ARG A 6 -25.00 24.83 6.29
N ARG A 7 -25.29 25.72 7.25
CA ARG A 7 -26.66 25.95 7.72
C ARG A 7 -27.55 26.59 6.65
N ARG A 8 -26.98 27.38 5.74
CA ARG A 8 -27.71 27.97 4.60
C ARG A 8 -27.93 26.96 3.48
N GLU A 9 -26.98 26.07 3.23
CA GLU A 9 -27.15 25.00 2.23
C GLU A 9 -28.19 23.97 2.71
N LEU A 10 -28.09 23.55 3.97
CA LEU A 10 -29.01 22.58 4.57
C LEU A 10 -30.35 23.17 5.02
N SER A 11 -30.60 24.47 4.85
CA SER A 11 -31.92 25.04 5.20
C SER A 11 -33.00 24.69 4.18
N ALA A 12 -32.62 24.26 2.97
CA ALA A 12 -33.54 23.93 1.88
C ALA A 12 -33.45 22.46 1.42
N GLN A 13 -32.50 21.68 1.95
CA GLN A 13 -32.18 20.33 1.49
C GLN A 13 -31.80 19.41 2.65
N THR A 14 -32.05 18.12 2.49
CA THR A 14 -31.48 17.08 3.35
C THR A 14 -29.96 17.01 3.19
N VAL A 15 -29.28 16.36 4.15
CA VAL A 15 -27.82 16.17 4.11
C VAL A 15 -27.37 15.40 2.85
N MET A 16 -28.16 14.44 2.39
CA MET A 16 -27.83 13.62 1.23
C MET A 16 -28.07 14.37 -0.09
N GLU A 17 -29.18 15.12 -0.19
CA GLU A 17 -29.44 15.99 -1.35
C GLU A 17 -28.33 17.02 -1.52
N ALA A 18 -27.91 17.69 -0.43
CA ALA A 18 -26.80 18.63 -0.47
C ALA A 18 -25.48 17.96 -0.85
N LEU A 19 -25.23 16.73 -0.38
CA LEU A 19 -24.03 15.96 -0.75
C LEU A 19 -24.02 15.66 -2.25
N PHE A 20 -25.10 15.10 -2.79
CA PHE A 20 -25.14 14.76 -4.21
C PHE A 20 -25.12 16.00 -5.10
N ALA A 21 -25.79 17.09 -4.72
CA ALA A 21 -25.69 18.37 -5.42
C ALA A 21 -24.24 18.88 -5.49
N ARG A 22 -23.48 18.78 -4.38
CA ARG A 22 -22.06 19.16 -4.37
C ARG A 22 -21.17 18.21 -5.17
N LEU A 23 -21.43 16.90 -5.12
CA LEU A 23 -20.68 15.93 -5.93
C LEU A 23 -20.86 16.22 -7.42
N GLU A 24 -22.08 16.53 -7.85
CA GLU A 24 -22.38 16.94 -9.23
C GLU A 24 -21.71 18.28 -9.59
N GLU A 25 -21.89 19.32 -8.76
CA GLU A 25 -21.31 20.66 -8.97
C GLU A 25 -19.77 20.63 -9.08
N ASP A 26 -19.13 19.85 -8.21
CA ASP A 26 -17.67 19.71 -8.15
C ASP A 26 -17.14 18.64 -9.14
N GLY A 27 -18.02 18.03 -9.95
CA GLY A 27 -17.66 17.12 -11.06
C GLY A 27 -17.11 15.76 -10.63
N PHE A 28 -17.55 15.25 -9.49
CA PHE A 28 -17.16 13.92 -9.02
C PHE A 28 -17.82 12.83 -9.85
N TYR A 29 -17.08 11.76 -10.11
CA TYR A 29 -17.72 10.49 -10.44
C TYR A 29 -18.28 9.90 -9.15
N TYR A 30 -19.54 9.46 -9.14
CA TYR A 30 -20.09 8.76 -8.00
C TYR A 30 -21.13 7.70 -8.40
N ARG A 31 -21.27 6.70 -7.52
CA ARG A 31 -22.31 5.66 -7.56
C ARG A 31 -22.78 5.42 -6.14
N TRP A 32 -24.04 5.10 -5.97
CA TRP A 32 -24.61 4.84 -4.65
C TRP A 32 -25.77 3.88 -4.76
N GLU A 33 -26.07 3.22 -3.65
CA GLU A 33 -27.24 2.39 -3.48
C GLU A 33 -27.82 2.62 -2.08
N ALA A 34 -29.14 2.55 -1.99
CA ALA A 34 -29.87 2.64 -0.73
C ALA A 34 -30.78 1.43 -0.56
N GLU A 35 -31.05 1.10 0.69
CA GLU A 35 -32.03 0.10 1.07
C GLU A 35 -33.41 0.48 0.50
N PRO A 36 -34.09 -0.39 -0.26
CA PRO A 36 -35.35 -0.06 -0.93
C PRO A 36 -36.43 0.45 0.03
N GLU A 37 -36.56 -0.16 1.21
CA GLU A 37 -37.64 0.13 2.16
C GLU A 37 -37.36 1.36 3.03
N THR A 38 -36.12 1.49 3.51
CA THR A 38 -35.76 2.55 4.47
C THR A 38 -35.15 3.78 3.81
N GLN A 39 -34.76 3.67 2.53
CA GLN A 39 -33.99 4.68 1.79
C GLN A 39 -32.68 5.06 2.49
N HIS A 40 -32.20 4.21 3.40
CA HIS A 40 -30.91 4.39 4.05
C HIS A 40 -29.80 4.03 3.06
N LEU A 41 -28.82 4.91 2.92
CA LEU A 41 -27.64 4.68 2.11
C LEU A 41 -26.90 3.42 2.58
N LEU A 42 -26.76 2.45 1.68
CA LEU A 42 -25.97 1.24 1.91
C LEU A 42 -24.54 1.45 1.41
N TYR A 43 -24.42 1.90 0.16
CA TYR A 43 -23.14 2.08 -0.50
C TYR A 43 -23.01 3.46 -1.08
N LEU A 44 -21.81 4.03 -1.00
CA LEU A 44 -21.45 5.25 -1.71
C LEU A 44 -20.00 5.15 -2.17
N PHE A 45 -19.79 5.26 -3.46
CA PHE A 45 -18.49 5.38 -4.08
C PHE A 45 -18.37 6.77 -4.68
N TRP A 46 -17.24 7.43 -4.49
CA TRP A 46 -16.91 8.64 -5.25
C TRP A 46 -15.45 8.69 -5.66
N ALA A 47 -15.16 9.49 -6.70
CA ALA A 47 -13.82 9.79 -7.18
C ALA A 47 -13.74 11.25 -7.64
N HIS A 48 -12.71 11.97 -7.19
CA HIS A 48 -12.52 13.39 -7.51
C HIS A 48 -11.88 13.56 -8.89
N PRO A 49 -12.35 14.49 -9.75
CA PRO A 49 -11.90 14.58 -11.14
C PRO A 49 -10.40 14.85 -11.30
N ARG A 50 -9.81 15.72 -10.45
CA ARG A 50 -8.37 16.01 -10.47
C ARG A 50 -7.48 14.82 -10.08
N THR A 51 -7.91 13.95 -9.17
CA THR A 51 -7.12 12.75 -8.81
C THR A 51 -7.29 11.68 -9.88
N LEU A 52 -8.47 11.58 -10.50
CA LEU A 52 -8.71 10.74 -11.67
C LEU A 52 -7.79 11.08 -12.85
N GLU A 53 -7.60 12.37 -13.18
CA GLU A 53 -6.70 12.77 -14.29
C GLU A 53 -5.25 12.30 -14.08
N LEU A 54 -4.79 12.28 -12.83
CA LEU A 54 -3.48 11.76 -12.46
C LEU A 54 -3.47 10.22 -12.47
N PHE A 55 -4.55 9.59 -12.02
CA PHE A 55 -4.67 8.14 -11.99
C PHE A 55 -4.58 7.52 -13.38
N ARG A 56 -5.18 8.14 -14.41
CA ARG A 56 -5.05 7.71 -15.81
C ARG A 56 -3.60 7.51 -16.27
N ARG A 57 -2.67 8.27 -15.70
CA ARG A 57 -1.23 8.23 -16.03
C ARG A 57 -0.42 7.34 -15.10
N HIS A 58 -1.03 6.84 -14.02
CA HIS A 58 -0.36 6.02 -13.01
C HIS A 58 -1.23 4.83 -12.55
N PRO A 59 -1.74 3.97 -13.46
CA PRO A 59 -2.59 2.86 -13.06
C PRO A 59 -1.81 1.67 -12.45
N GLU A 60 -0.48 1.75 -12.31
CA GLU A 60 0.33 0.54 -12.13
C GLU A 60 0.17 -0.12 -10.76
N ILE A 61 0.14 0.66 -9.68
CA ILE A 61 0.09 0.15 -8.30
C ILE A 61 -1.11 0.73 -7.58
N LEU A 62 -2.14 -0.10 -7.40
CA LEU A 62 -3.35 0.24 -6.68
C LEU A 62 -3.37 -0.49 -5.33
N GLY A 63 -3.56 0.26 -4.25
CA GLY A 63 -3.71 -0.24 -2.89
C GLY A 63 -5.11 0.04 -2.37
N MET A 64 -5.69 -0.94 -1.68
CA MET A 64 -7.01 -0.80 -1.07
C MET A 64 -7.02 -1.36 0.34
N ASP A 65 -7.55 -0.56 1.26
CA ASP A 65 -7.82 -1.00 2.62
C ASP A 65 -8.95 -0.17 3.25
N CYS A 66 -9.64 -0.77 4.22
CA CYS A 66 -10.70 -0.15 4.99
C CYS A 66 -10.16 0.62 6.18
N THR A 67 -10.76 1.76 6.48
CA THR A 67 -10.42 2.53 7.67
C THR A 67 -11.67 2.97 8.43
N TYR A 68 -11.55 2.94 9.76
CA TYR A 68 -12.64 3.20 10.68
C TYR A 68 -12.57 4.59 11.29
N LYS A 69 -13.64 4.95 12.02
CA LYS A 69 -13.77 6.22 12.75
C LYS A 69 -13.65 7.42 11.81
N THR A 70 -14.36 7.36 10.69
CA THR A 70 -14.34 8.41 9.64
C THR A 70 -15.64 9.22 9.59
N ASN A 71 -16.76 8.63 10.03
CA ASN A 71 -18.10 9.22 9.91
C ASN A 71 -19.01 8.79 11.07
N LYS A 72 -20.11 9.54 11.30
CA LYS A 72 -21.02 9.33 12.44
C LYS A 72 -21.82 8.04 12.35
N TYR A 73 -21.96 7.49 11.15
CA TYR A 73 -22.70 6.26 10.88
C TYR A 73 -21.86 5.01 11.13
N LYS A 74 -20.57 5.17 11.43
CA LYS A 74 -19.61 4.08 11.66
C LYS A 74 -19.42 3.16 10.45
N LEU A 75 -19.76 3.62 9.25
CA LEU A 75 -19.52 2.90 8.00
C LEU A 75 -18.00 2.76 7.79
N PRO A 76 -17.49 1.55 7.51
CA PRO A 76 -16.14 1.38 6.97
C PRO A 76 -15.92 2.26 5.74
N LEU A 77 -14.77 2.93 5.70
CA LEU A 77 -14.33 3.69 4.53
C LEU A 77 -13.21 2.91 3.84
N LEU A 78 -13.53 2.26 2.73
CA LEU A 78 -12.55 1.68 1.82
C LEU A 78 -11.89 2.81 1.02
N ASN A 79 -10.59 3.02 1.24
CA ASN A 79 -9.81 3.96 0.43
C ASN A 79 -9.14 3.22 -0.72
N VAL A 80 -9.39 3.69 -1.94
CA VAL A 80 -8.64 3.27 -3.13
C VAL A 80 -7.55 4.30 -3.36
N ILE A 81 -6.31 3.84 -3.28
CA ILE A 81 -5.12 4.70 -3.28
C ILE A 81 -4.12 4.17 -4.30
N VAL A 82 -3.46 5.07 -5.00
CA VAL A 82 -2.43 4.73 -5.97
C VAL A 82 -1.08 5.23 -5.50
N LEU A 83 -0.04 4.40 -5.72
CA LEU A 83 1.34 4.84 -5.62
C LEU A 83 1.81 5.27 -7.01
N THR A 84 2.03 6.57 -7.19
CA THR A 84 2.45 7.10 -8.49
C THR A 84 3.93 6.81 -8.76
N GLY A 85 4.33 6.88 -10.02
CA GLY A 85 5.75 6.80 -10.42
C GLY A 85 6.64 7.89 -9.80
N PHE A 86 6.08 8.89 -9.13
CA PHE A 86 6.82 9.92 -8.38
C PHE A 86 7.08 9.54 -6.92
N ASN A 87 6.70 8.32 -6.50
CA ASN A 87 6.66 7.89 -5.11
C ASN A 87 5.75 8.80 -4.26
N THR A 88 4.59 9.15 -4.81
CA THR A 88 3.55 9.90 -4.10
C THR A 88 2.32 9.06 -3.92
N VAL A 89 1.63 9.29 -2.81
CA VAL A 89 0.37 8.63 -2.46
C VAL A 89 -0.78 9.48 -2.97
N LEU A 90 -1.58 8.93 -3.87
CA LEU A 90 -2.72 9.62 -4.48
C LEU A 90 -4.02 8.89 -4.13
N PRO A 91 -4.92 9.49 -3.32
CA PRO A 91 -6.26 8.95 -3.11
C PRO A 91 -7.08 9.11 -4.41
N VAL A 92 -7.55 8.01 -4.99
CA VAL A 92 -8.27 8.03 -6.28
C VAL A 92 -9.77 7.88 -6.10
N ALA A 93 -10.20 7.02 -5.17
CA ALA A 93 -11.61 6.85 -4.84
C ALA A 93 -11.80 6.54 -3.35
N GLN A 94 -13.01 6.82 -2.87
CA GLN A 94 -13.45 6.51 -1.52
C GLN A 94 -14.79 5.82 -1.59
N CYS A 95 -14.94 4.74 -0.83
CA CYS A 95 -16.14 3.93 -0.81
C CYS A 95 -16.60 3.68 0.63
N TRP A 96 -17.82 4.07 0.96
CA TRP A 96 -18.47 3.73 2.21
C TRP A 96 -19.24 2.43 2.03
N LEU A 97 -18.92 1.47 2.87
CA LEU A 97 -19.53 0.15 2.89
C LEU A 97 -20.42 0.02 4.13
N PRO A 98 -21.50 -0.78 4.11
CA PRO A 98 -22.29 -1.04 5.30
C PRO A 98 -21.49 -1.92 6.28
N ARG A 99 -20.74 -2.89 5.75
CA ARG A 99 -19.86 -3.83 6.44
C ARG A 99 -18.64 -4.14 5.55
N GLU A 100 -17.90 -5.19 5.87
CA GLU A 100 -16.72 -5.65 5.12
C GLU A 100 -16.89 -7.12 4.70
N ARG A 101 -18.10 -7.46 4.27
CA ARG A 101 -18.43 -8.78 3.74
C ARG A 101 -18.06 -8.87 2.27
N GLU A 102 -18.04 -10.09 1.76
CA GLU A 102 -17.72 -10.33 0.35
C GLU A 102 -18.69 -9.62 -0.59
N GLU A 103 -20.00 -9.58 -0.26
CA GLU A 103 -21.00 -8.81 -1.02
C GLU A 103 -20.67 -7.31 -1.09
N ASP A 104 -20.14 -6.74 0.00
CA ASP A 104 -19.82 -5.32 0.10
C ASP A 104 -18.60 -4.99 -0.76
N TYR A 105 -17.56 -5.83 -0.70
CA TYR A 105 -16.38 -5.68 -1.55
C TYR A 105 -16.69 -5.95 -3.02
N LEU A 106 -17.57 -6.91 -3.35
CA LEU A 106 -18.02 -7.15 -4.72
C LEU A 106 -18.69 -5.89 -5.30
N TRP A 107 -19.56 -5.23 -4.54
CA TRP A 107 -20.16 -3.97 -4.97
C TRP A 107 -19.09 -2.90 -5.24
N ALA A 108 -18.17 -2.71 -4.30
CA ALA A 108 -17.11 -1.70 -4.41
C ALA A 108 -16.18 -1.96 -5.61
N MET A 109 -15.80 -3.23 -5.83
CA MET A 109 -14.89 -3.63 -6.89
C MET A 109 -15.56 -3.56 -8.26
N ASN A 110 -16.83 -3.94 -8.38
CA ASN A 110 -17.59 -3.76 -9.63
C ASN A 110 -17.80 -2.27 -9.95
N THR A 111 -18.03 -1.45 -8.92
CA THR A 111 -18.12 0.00 -9.08
C THR A 111 -16.77 0.59 -9.51
N LEU A 112 -15.66 0.14 -8.93
CA LEU A 112 -14.31 0.50 -9.35
C LEU A 112 -14.07 0.08 -10.81
N ARG A 113 -14.45 -1.13 -11.21
CA ARG A 113 -14.32 -1.59 -12.60
C ARG A 113 -15.12 -0.72 -13.58
N SER A 114 -16.36 -0.39 -13.23
CA SER A 114 -17.21 0.50 -14.05
C SER A 114 -16.60 1.90 -14.14
N PHE A 115 -16.10 2.44 -13.02
CA PHE A 115 -15.37 3.70 -12.99
C PHE A 115 -14.15 3.68 -13.92
N LEU A 116 -13.34 2.62 -13.90
CA LEU A 116 -12.18 2.50 -14.78
C LEU A 116 -12.59 2.50 -16.26
N ILE A 117 -13.64 1.75 -16.62
CA ILE A 117 -14.13 1.66 -18.00
C ILE A 117 -14.70 3.00 -18.47
N GLU A 118 -15.65 3.57 -17.71
CA GLU A 118 -16.35 4.79 -18.09
C GLU A 118 -15.40 6.00 -18.16
N MET A 119 -14.39 6.03 -17.29
CA MET A 119 -13.42 7.11 -17.26
C MET A 119 -12.20 6.87 -18.14
N ASP A 120 -12.17 5.80 -18.95
CA ASP A 120 -11.03 5.43 -19.81
C ASP A 120 -9.70 5.38 -19.03
N VAL A 121 -9.73 4.70 -17.89
CA VAL A 121 -8.55 4.40 -17.09
C VAL A 121 -8.12 2.97 -17.40
N GLY A 122 -6.84 2.79 -17.74
CA GLY A 122 -6.27 1.46 -17.93
C GLY A 122 -6.47 0.57 -16.70
N ILE A 123 -6.63 -0.74 -16.94
CA ILE A 123 -6.73 -1.74 -15.87
C ILE A 123 -5.46 -1.66 -15.00
N PRO A 124 -5.57 -1.76 -13.66
CA PRO A 124 -4.40 -1.68 -12.80
C PRO A 124 -3.35 -2.74 -13.10
N GLY A 125 -2.07 -2.38 -12.99
CA GLY A 125 -0.97 -3.33 -13.17
C GLY A 125 -0.83 -4.33 -12.02
N LEU A 126 -1.21 -3.91 -10.82
CA LEU A 126 -1.20 -4.69 -9.59
C LEU A 126 -2.23 -4.14 -8.62
N ILE A 127 -2.89 -5.05 -7.88
CA ILE A 127 -3.69 -4.71 -6.71
C ILE A 127 -2.99 -5.23 -5.44
N LEU A 128 -2.74 -4.32 -4.50
CA LEU A 128 -2.16 -4.61 -3.21
C LEU A 128 -3.21 -4.45 -2.11
N THR A 129 -3.35 -5.48 -1.29
CA THR A 129 -4.30 -5.46 -0.18
C THR A 129 -3.74 -6.22 1.01
N ASP A 130 -4.36 -6.05 2.16
CA ASP A 130 -4.11 -6.88 3.32
C ASP A 130 -4.70 -8.28 3.12
N ARG A 131 -4.49 -9.18 4.09
CA ARG A 131 -5.06 -10.54 4.00
C ARG A 131 -6.53 -10.56 4.47
N GLU A 132 -7.36 -9.73 3.86
CA GLU A 132 -8.82 -9.73 4.07
C GLU A 132 -9.49 -10.65 3.05
N LEU A 133 -10.10 -11.74 3.52
CA LEU A 133 -10.65 -12.80 2.66
C LEU A 133 -11.75 -12.28 1.75
N ALA A 134 -12.64 -11.45 2.30
CA ALA A 134 -13.75 -10.88 1.53
C ALA A 134 -13.25 -10.00 0.38
N ALA A 135 -12.26 -9.15 0.63
CA ALA A 135 -11.63 -8.30 -0.38
C ALA A 135 -10.87 -9.12 -1.43
N MET A 136 -10.15 -10.16 -1.01
CA MET A 136 -9.41 -11.05 -1.90
C MET A 136 -10.34 -11.81 -2.85
N ASN A 137 -11.43 -12.38 -2.34
CA ASN A 137 -12.41 -13.11 -3.14
C ASN A 137 -13.10 -12.19 -4.16
N ALA A 138 -13.51 -10.99 -3.71
CA ALA A 138 -14.09 -9.99 -4.60
C ALA A 138 -13.10 -9.54 -5.69
N ASN A 139 -11.82 -9.36 -5.34
CA ASN A 139 -10.77 -9.03 -6.30
C ASN A 139 -10.59 -10.14 -7.35
N ASP A 140 -10.48 -11.40 -6.91
CA ASP A 140 -10.27 -12.54 -7.80
C ASP A 140 -11.50 -12.75 -8.72
N THR A 141 -12.69 -12.33 -8.29
CA THR A 141 -13.92 -12.36 -9.09
C THR A 141 -13.98 -11.21 -10.12
N VAL A 142 -13.69 -9.97 -9.70
CA VAL A 142 -13.91 -8.78 -10.54
C VAL A 142 -12.70 -8.47 -11.44
N PHE A 143 -11.49 -8.73 -10.96
CA PHE A 143 -10.22 -8.49 -11.65
C PHE A 143 -9.35 -9.76 -11.76
N PRO A 144 -9.86 -10.85 -12.36
CA PRO A 144 -9.15 -12.15 -12.39
C PRO A 144 -7.81 -12.09 -13.13
N SER A 145 -7.64 -11.14 -14.06
CA SER A 145 -6.40 -10.96 -14.83
C SER A 145 -5.41 -10.00 -14.17
N VAL A 146 -5.79 -9.31 -13.08
CA VAL A 146 -4.91 -8.36 -12.41
C VAL A 146 -4.16 -9.09 -11.31
N PRO A 147 -2.81 -9.09 -11.32
CA PRO A 147 -2.06 -9.69 -10.24
C PRO A 147 -2.39 -9.03 -8.90
N ALA A 148 -2.61 -9.86 -7.88
CA ALA A 148 -2.88 -9.42 -6.53
C ALA A 148 -1.71 -9.79 -5.61
N VAL A 149 -1.28 -8.85 -4.77
CA VAL A 149 -0.25 -9.07 -3.76
C VAL A 149 -0.82 -8.82 -2.38
N ILE A 150 -0.43 -9.65 -1.42
CA ILE A 150 -0.79 -9.49 -0.02
C ILE A 150 0.32 -8.72 0.69
N CYS A 151 -0.05 -7.78 1.54
CA CYS A 151 0.89 -7.00 2.35
C CYS A 151 1.82 -7.90 3.17
N ARG A 152 3.11 -7.88 2.82
CA ARG A 152 4.15 -8.65 3.53
C ARG A 152 4.36 -8.16 4.95
N TRP A 153 4.17 -6.87 5.24
CA TRP A 153 4.33 -6.35 6.60
C TRP A 153 3.32 -6.98 7.57
N HIS A 154 2.04 -7.01 7.19
CA HIS A 154 1.00 -7.65 7.99
C HIS A 154 1.23 -9.16 8.15
N MET A 155 1.67 -9.84 7.10
CA MET A 155 2.10 -11.24 7.20
C MET A 155 3.24 -11.39 8.22
N ASN A 156 4.31 -10.62 8.09
CA ASN A 156 5.47 -10.71 8.98
C ASN A 156 5.08 -10.46 10.44
N LYS A 157 4.18 -9.51 10.70
CA LYS A 157 3.65 -9.25 12.04
C LYS A 157 2.87 -10.45 12.59
N ASN A 158 2.01 -11.05 11.78
CA ASN A 158 1.20 -12.20 12.19
C ASN A 158 2.07 -13.44 12.44
N VAL A 159 3.03 -13.71 11.57
CA VAL A 159 3.96 -14.84 11.73
C VAL A 159 4.87 -14.62 12.94
N LEU A 160 5.40 -13.42 13.14
CA LEU A 160 6.21 -13.10 14.32
C LEU A 160 5.41 -13.26 15.62
N SER A 161 4.15 -12.80 15.63
CA SER A 161 3.27 -12.95 16.79
C SER A 161 3.07 -14.42 17.16
N LYS A 162 2.71 -15.26 16.18
CA LYS A 162 2.56 -16.71 16.40
C LYS A 162 3.89 -17.38 16.77
N THR A 163 5.00 -16.98 16.18
CA THR A 163 6.33 -17.49 16.50
C THR A 163 6.70 -17.19 17.95
N ARG A 164 6.47 -15.97 18.43
CA ARG A 164 6.70 -15.59 19.84
C ARG A 164 5.82 -16.35 20.82
N GLN A 165 4.59 -16.72 20.43
CA GLN A 165 3.73 -17.56 21.27
C GLN A 165 4.29 -18.97 21.45
N VAL A 166 4.95 -19.52 20.42
CA VAL A 166 5.47 -20.90 20.42
C VAL A 166 6.91 -20.97 20.96
N LEU A 167 7.77 -20.04 20.54
CA LEU A 167 9.22 -20.06 20.81
C LEU A 167 9.66 -19.02 21.85
N GLY A 168 8.75 -18.14 22.28
CA GLY A 168 8.93 -17.26 23.43
C GLY A 168 9.69 -15.96 23.17
N GLN A 169 9.81 -15.18 24.23
CA GLN A 169 10.58 -13.95 24.32
C GLN A 169 11.33 -13.92 25.66
N VAL A 170 12.45 -13.21 25.73
CA VAL A 170 13.25 -13.03 26.96
C VAL A 170 13.21 -11.58 27.42
N PRO A 171 13.22 -11.31 28.74
CA PRO A 171 13.26 -9.95 29.25
C PRO A 171 14.59 -9.29 28.94
N VAL A 172 14.55 -8.04 28.49
CA VAL A 172 15.76 -7.22 28.29
C VAL A 172 16.26 -6.75 29.64
N VAL A 173 17.55 -6.93 29.92
CA VAL A 173 18.17 -6.47 31.17
C VAL A 173 18.37 -4.96 31.10
N ASN A 174 17.79 -4.21 32.05
CA ASN A 174 17.88 -2.74 32.15
C ASN A 174 17.48 -2.02 30.85
N PRO A 175 16.24 -2.16 30.37
CA PRO A 175 15.80 -1.48 29.15
C PRO A 175 15.80 0.04 29.38
N ALA A 176 16.45 0.79 28.49
CA ALA A 176 16.39 2.24 28.51
C ALA A 176 14.94 2.74 28.31
N PRO A 177 14.59 3.96 28.76
CA PRO A 177 13.28 4.55 28.49
C PRO A 177 12.95 4.52 26.99
N GLY A 178 11.84 3.87 26.63
CA GLY A 178 11.40 3.71 25.25
C GLY A 178 11.90 2.45 24.53
N GLN A 179 12.75 1.63 25.16
CA GLN A 179 13.16 0.33 24.62
C GLN A 179 12.12 -0.78 24.92
N PRO A 180 12.01 -1.81 24.06
CA PRO A 180 11.20 -2.98 24.35
C PRO A 180 11.63 -3.66 25.65
N LYS A 181 10.64 -4.07 26.47
CA LYS A 181 10.89 -4.83 27.70
C LYS A 181 11.30 -6.29 27.44
N TYR A 182 11.01 -6.79 26.25
CA TYR A 182 11.27 -8.15 25.84
C TYR A 182 11.89 -8.17 24.44
N GLU A 183 12.83 -9.07 24.24
CA GLU A 183 13.41 -9.41 22.94
C GLU A 183 13.06 -10.84 22.56
N ASN A 184 13.30 -11.21 21.30
CA ASN A 184 13.04 -12.56 20.82
C ASN A 184 14.02 -13.54 21.47
N THR A 185 13.59 -14.80 21.66
CA THR A 185 14.55 -15.89 21.91
C THR A 185 15.39 -16.16 20.66
N TRP A 186 16.56 -16.77 20.81
CA TRP A 186 17.39 -17.16 19.67
C TRP A 186 16.64 -18.10 18.72
N GLN A 187 15.76 -18.98 19.23
CA GLN A 187 14.92 -19.85 18.42
C GLN A 187 13.89 -19.04 17.61
N THR A 188 13.28 -18.03 18.22
CA THR A 188 12.35 -17.12 17.53
C THR A 188 13.05 -16.41 16.39
N ASP A 189 14.24 -15.85 16.63
CA ASP A 189 15.00 -15.17 15.58
C ASP A 189 15.45 -16.12 14.47
N ALA A 190 15.97 -17.30 14.81
CA ALA A 190 16.38 -18.31 13.84
C ALA A 190 15.21 -18.78 12.96
N PHE A 191 14.02 -18.98 13.55
CA PHE A 191 12.83 -19.34 12.78
C PHE A 191 12.38 -18.20 11.86
N MET A 192 12.35 -16.96 12.36
CA MET A 192 11.96 -15.80 11.57
C MET A 192 12.93 -15.51 10.42
N GLU A 193 14.23 -15.69 10.63
CA GLU A 193 15.25 -15.59 9.58
C GLU A 193 15.02 -16.61 8.47
N ALA A 194 14.81 -17.89 8.83
CA ALA A 194 14.48 -18.94 7.87
C ALA A 194 13.15 -18.65 7.14
N PHE A 195 12.16 -18.09 7.84
CA PHE A 195 10.89 -17.69 7.25
C PHE A 195 11.06 -16.57 6.22
N TYR A 196 11.82 -15.52 6.54
CA TYR A 196 12.11 -14.44 5.59
C TYR A 196 12.86 -14.97 4.36
N ALA A 197 13.87 -15.82 4.57
CA ALA A 197 14.59 -16.46 3.47
C ALA A 197 13.65 -17.29 2.57
N THR A 198 12.63 -17.95 3.15
CA THR A 198 11.63 -18.73 2.41
C THR A 198 10.73 -17.81 1.58
N VAL A 199 10.23 -16.71 2.16
CA VAL A 199 9.41 -15.71 1.45
C VAL A 199 10.17 -15.03 0.30
N ASP A 200 11.49 -14.87 0.45
CA ASP A 200 12.37 -14.26 -0.55
C ASP A 200 13.05 -15.26 -1.50
N ALA A 201 12.63 -16.54 -1.49
CA ALA A 201 13.06 -17.54 -2.45
C ALA A 201 12.88 -17.04 -3.90
N ALA A 202 13.92 -17.21 -4.72
CA ALA A 202 13.98 -16.71 -6.09
C ALA A 202 13.28 -17.64 -7.09
N SER A 203 13.19 -18.94 -6.79
CA SER A 203 12.49 -19.93 -7.61
C SER A 203 11.51 -20.78 -6.79
N GLU A 204 10.63 -21.51 -7.47
CA GLU A 204 9.67 -22.41 -6.82
C GLU A 204 10.40 -23.57 -6.12
N GLU A 205 11.49 -24.07 -6.71
CA GLU A 205 12.33 -25.14 -6.15
C GLU A 205 13.02 -24.69 -4.86
N GLU A 206 13.60 -23.48 -4.84
CA GLU A 206 14.22 -22.90 -3.64
C GLU A 206 13.18 -22.68 -2.54
N PHE A 207 11.95 -22.30 -2.89
CA PHE A 207 10.86 -22.15 -1.93
C PHE A 207 10.53 -23.48 -1.25
N GLU A 208 10.35 -24.56 -2.02
CA GLU A 208 10.02 -25.87 -1.44
C GLU A 208 11.18 -26.43 -0.60
N GLU A 209 12.43 -26.21 -0.99
CA GLU A 209 13.60 -26.58 -0.17
C GLU A 209 13.61 -25.84 1.19
N LYS A 210 13.44 -24.52 1.16
CA LYS A 210 13.43 -23.70 2.39
C LYS A 210 12.21 -23.99 3.27
N LYS A 211 11.09 -24.34 2.66
CA LYS A 211 9.89 -24.80 3.38
C LYS A 211 10.16 -26.09 4.16
N VAL A 212 10.90 -27.05 3.59
CA VAL A 212 11.34 -28.25 4.33
C VAL A 212 12.26 -27.87 5.50
N ASN A 213 13.11 -26.86 5.34
CA ASN A 213 13.94 -26.37 6.45
C ASN A 213 13.10 -25.77 7.60
N LEU A 214 12.04 -25.00 7.30
CA LEU A 214 11.13 -24.48 8.31
C LEU A 214 10.47 -25.61 9.13
N GLN A 215 10.06 -26.70 8.47
CA GLN A 215 9.49 -27.87 9.14
C GLN A 215 10.47 -28.54 10.11
N LYS A 216 11.76 -28.59 9.75
CA LYS A 216 12.82 -29.12 10.62
C LYS A 216 13.08 -28.21 11.83
N LEU A 217 12.99 -26.90 11.65
CA LEU A 217 13.17 -25.92 12.73
C LEU A 217 12.02 -25.97 13.75
N ASN A 218 10.78 -25.97 13.27
CA ASN A 218 9.61 -26.10 14.13
C ASN A 218 8.39 -26.58 13.33
N ARG A 219 7.91 -27.79 13.65
CA ARG A 219 6.76 -28.41 12.97
C ARG A 219 5.46 -27.65 13.18
N GLU A 220 5.16 -27.21 14.40
CA GLU A 220 3.91 -26.48 14.70
C GLU A 220 3.81 -25.18 13.90
N LEU A 221 4.89 -24.41 13.85
CA LEU A 221 4.93 -23.15 13.10
C LEU A 221 4.92 -23.39 11.58
N SER A 222 5.55 -24.46 11.10
CA SER A 222 5.44 -24.86 9.70
C SER A 222 3.99 -25.20 9.33
N ASP A 223 3.31 -26.00 10.15
CA ASP A 223 1.90 -26.36 9.94
C ASP A 223 1.00 -25.11 9.96
N TYR A 224 1.30 -24.14 10.82
CA TYR A 224 0.62 -22.84 10.81
C TYR A 224 0.85 -22.08 9.48
N LEU A 225 2.08 -22.05 8.96
CA LEU A 225 2.37 -21.39 7.69
C LEU A 225 1.65 -22.08 6.53
N ASP A 226 1.61 -23.41 6.51
CA ASP A 226 0.88 -24.20 5.51
C ASP A 226 -0.61 -23.84 5.48
N ASN A 227 -1.25 -23.87 6.65
CA ASN A 227 -2.69 -23.66 6.77
C ASN A 227 -3.13 -22.21 6.52
N HIS A 228 -2.27 -21.23 6.84
CA HIS A 228 -2.66 -19.83 6.87
C HIS A 228 -2.03 -18.97 5.75
N TRP A 229 -0.85 -19.32 5.25
CA TRP A 229 -0.06 -18.44 4.38
C TRP A 229 0.35 -19.08 3.05
N TRP A 230 0.78 -20.34 3.04
CA TRP A 230 1.29 -20.98 1.82
C TRP A 230 0.20 -21.29 0.78
N LYS A 231 -1.06 -21.36 1.18
CA LYS A 231 -2.20 -21.31 0.24
C LYS A 231 -2.24 -20.03 -0.62
N TYR A 232 -1.59 -18.96 -0.18
CA TYR A 232 -1.46 -17.69 -0.91
C TYR A 232 -0.03 -17.45 -1.40
N LYS A 233 0.81 -18.49 -1.54
CA LYS A 233 2.22 -18.34 -1.94
C LYS A 233 2.40 -17.53 -3.22
N THR A 234 1.49 -17.66 -4.18
CA THR A 234 1.50 -16.91 -5.44
C THR A 234 1.36 -15.40 -5.26
N LYS A 235 0.71 -14.94 -4.18
CA LYS A 235 0.47 -13.52 -3.87
C LYS A 235 1.51 -12.93 -2.90
N ILE A 236 2.45 -13.72 -2.39
CA ILE A 236 3.35 -13.35 -1.29
C ILE A 236 4.81 -13.57 -1.63
N VAL A 237 5.14 -14.78 -2.10
CA VAL A 237 6.51 -15.27 -2.21
C VAL A 237 7.14 -14.75 -3.49
N ARG A 238 8.40 -14.32 -3.39
CA ARG A 238 9.16 -13.67 -4.46
C ARG A 238 9.16 -14.46 -5.78
N ALA A 239 9.33 -15.78 -5.72
CA ALA A 239 9.32 -16.67 -6.88
C ALA A 239 8.09 -16.50 -7.81
N TRP A 240 6.94 -16.15 -7.23
CA TRP A 240 5.73 -15.85 -7.99
C TRP A 240 5.50 -14.36 -8.17
N THR A 241 5.70 -13.55 -7.11
CA THR A 241 5.36 -12.12 -7.19
C THR A 241 6.26 -11.31 -8.12
N TYR A 242 7.49 -11.77 -8.39
CA TYR A 242 8.41 -11.08 -9.30
C TYR A 242 8.11 -11.35 -10.79
N ARG A 243 7.06 -12.12 -11.10
CA ARG A 243 6.57 -12.33 -12.47
C ARG A 243 5.84 -11.10 -13.04
N TYR A 244 5.53 -10.12 -12.20
CA TYR A 244 4.83 -8.89 -12.57
C TYR A 244 5.50 -7.65 -11.96
N HIS A 245 5.26 -6.49 -12.57
CA HIS A 245 5.91 -5.23 -12.23
C HIS A 245 5.30 -4.57 -10.99
N HIS A 246 5.69 -5.01 -9.80
CA HIS A 246 5.27 -4.40 -8.54
C HIS A 246 6.22 -3.29 -8.03
N PHE A 247 7.25 -2.93 -8.80
CA PHE A 247 8.23 -1.86 -8.50
C PHE A 247 8.86 -1.91 -7.10
N GLY A 248 9.01 -3.12 -6.54
CA GLY A 248 9.54 -3.31 -5.19
C GLY A 248 8.52 -3.09 -4.07
N VAL A 249 7.32 -2.59 -4.38
CA VAL A 249 6.20 -2.42 -3.45
C VAL A 249 5.72 -3.81 -3.01
N ARG A 250 5.68 -4.03 -1.70
CA ARG A 250 5.35 -5.33 -1.08
C ARG A 250 4.44 -5.18 0.14
N ASP A 251 4.13 -3.96 0.54
CA ASP A 251 3.36 -3.64 1.73
C ASP A 251 2.46 -2.43 1.51
N THR A 252 1.37 -2.39 2.25
CA THR A 252 0.31 -1.37 2.19
C THR A 252 0.67 -0.12 2.98
N SER A 253 1.95 0.14 3.30
CA SER A 253 2.35 1.31 4.09
C SER A 253 1.93 2.64 3.47
N PHE A 254 1.89 2.74 2.14
CA PHE A 254 1.39 3.93 1.46
C PHE A 254 -0.13 4.11 1.61
N VAL A 255 -0.88 3.02 1.76
CA VAL A 255 -2.32 3.03 2.08
C VAL A 255 -2.52 3.50 3.51
N GLU A 256 -1.76 2.96 4.47
CA GLU A 256 -1.79 3.39 5.88
C GLU A 256 -1.41 4.86 6.07
N GLY A 257 -0.39 5.33 5.35
CA GLY A 257 -0.02 6.74 5.29
C GLY A 257 -1.16 7.59 4.71
N GLY A 258 -1.88 7.07 3.72
CA GLY A 258 -3.10 7.64 3.19
C GLY A 258 -4.22 7.73 4.23
N HIS A 259 -4.45 6.66 5.00
CA HIS A 259 -5.41 6.62 6.11
C HIS A 259 -5.09 7.66 7.18
N ALA A 260 -3.82 7.78 7.57
CA ALA A 260 -3.39 8.80 8.52
C ALA A 260 -3.69 10.21 8.01
N LYS A 261 -3.37 10.52 6.75
CA LYS A 261 -3.69 11.81 6.13
C LYS A 261 -5.20 12.06 6.06
N CYS A 262 -5.97 11.08 5.60
CA CYS A 262 -7.44 11.15 5.55
C CYS A 262 -8.02 11.54 6.92
N LYS A 263 -7.60 10.85 7.98
CA LYS A 263 -8.08 11.10 9.36
C LYS A 263 -7.68 12.49 9.88
N ILE A 264 -6.50 13.01 9.53
CA ILE A 264 -6.08 14.39 9.87
C ILE A 264 -7.06 15.41 9.26
N TRP A 265 -7.45 15.22 8.00
CA TRP A 265 -8.38 16.12 7.31
C TRP A 265 -9.81 16.03 7.83
N LEU A 266 -10.27 14.83 8.20
CA LEU A 266 -11.58 14.62 8.81
C LEU A 266 -11.74 15.28 10.19
N ARG A 267 -10.66 15.43 10.96
CA ARG A 267 -10.60 16.02 12.32
C ARG A 267 -11.46 15.29 13.38
N GLY A 268 -12.25 14.30 13.00
CA GLY A 268 -13.07 13.49 13.89
C GLY A 268 -14.12 12.68 13.13
N SER A 269 -14.79 11.77 13.85
CA SER A 269 -15.74 10.81 13.27
C SER A 269 -17.21 11.16 13.52
N ARG A 270 -17.51 12.38 13.99
CA ARG A 270 -18.88 12.78 14.36
C ARG A 270 -19.66 13.45 13.23
N GLY A 271 -19.01 13.69 12.09
CA GLY A 271 -19.62 14.29 10.91
C GLY A 271 -20.47 13.30 10.13
N ASP A 272 -21.54 13.78 9.49
CA ASP A 272 -22.20 13.08 8.40
C ASP A 272 -21.38 13.07 7.12
N LEU A 273 -21.87 12.38 6.08
CA LEU A 273 -21.17 12.26 4.80
C LEU A 273 -20.99 13.60 4.08
N TYR A 274 -21.89 14.58 4.27
CA TYR A 274 -21.66 15.95 3.81
C TYR A 274 -20.48 16.62 4.53
N THR A 275 -20.37 16.44 5.85
CA THR A 275 -19.21 16.92 6.60
C THR A 275 -17.92 16.26 6.13
N VAL A 276 -17.96 14.94 5.92
CA VAL A 276 -16.85 14.14 5.41
C VAL A 276 -16.41 14.69 4.04
N TYR A 277 -17.36 14.88 3.12
CA TYR A 277 -17.12 15.49 1.81
C TYR A 277 -16.39 16.83 1.93
N MET A 278 -16.95 17.78 2.68
CA MET A 278 -16.36 19.11 2.89
C MET A 278 -14.96 19.07 3.55
N SER A 279 -14.67 17.99 4.28
CA SER A 279 -13.38 17.81 4.96
C SER A 279 -12.34 17.13 4.06
N LEU A 280 -12.77 16.22 3.19
CA LEU A 280 -11.89 15.50 2.26
C LEU A 280 -11.65 16.26 0.95
N LEU A 281 -12.56 17.13 0.50
CA LEU A 281 -12.38 17.89 -0.75
C LEU A 281 -11.02 18.64 -0.79
N PRO A 282 -10.62 19.43 0.24
CA PRO A 282 -9.32 20.09 0.24
C PRO A 282 -8.13 19.12 0.24
N TRP A 283 -8.28 17.94 0.86
CA TRP A 283 -7.24 16.91 0.84
C TRP A 283 -7.02 16.35 -0.56
N LEU A 284 -8.10 16.00 -1.25
CA LEU A 284 -8.07 15.46 -2.61
C LEU A 284 -7.44 16.49 -3.58
N GLN A 285 -7.86 17.75 -3.46
CA GLN A 285 -7.30 18.86 -4.23
C GLN A 285 -5.81 19.08 -3.94
N ALA A 286 -5.40 19.04 -2.66
CA ALA A 286 -4.00 19.19 -2.26
C ALA A 286 -3.13 18.03 -2.75
N ALA A 287 -3.63 16.79 -2.67
CA ALA A 287 -2.92 15.61 -3.17
C ALA A 287 -2.72 15.66 -4.70
N ALA A 288 -3.75 16.08 -5.43
CA ALA A 288 -3.66 16.27 -6.87
C ALA A 288 -2.68 17.41 -7.25
N ALA A 289 -2.76 18.55 -6.56
CA ALA A 289 -1.87 19.68 -6.81
C ALA A 289 -0.40 19.33 -6.53
N ALA A 290 -0.12 18.68 -5.40
CA ALA A 290 1.23 18.26 -5.04
C ALA A 290 1.83 17.27 -6.06
N THR A 291 1.04 16.30 -6.52
CA THR A 291 1.49 15.33 -7.52
C THR A 291 1.70 15.99 -8.89
N SER A 292 0.81 16.89 -9.30
CA SER A 292 0.95 17.63 -10.57
C SER A 292 2.19 18.52 -10.58
N LEU A 293 2.47 19.21 -9.47
CA LEU A 293 3.68 20.04 -9.32
C LEU A 293 4.96 19.19 -9.44
N LEU A 294 4.96 17.99 -8.85
CA LEU A 294 6.09 17.07 -8.97
C LEU A 294 6.26 16.55 -10.40
N ALA A 295 5.17 16.25 -11.10
CA ALA A 295 5.20 15.86 -12.50
C ALA A 295 5.81 16.97 -13.38
N GLN A 296 5.35 18.21 -13.23
CA GLN A 296 5.89 19.37 -13.95
C GLN A 296 7.38 19.58 -13.65
N ARG A 297 7.77 19.50 -12.38
CA ARG A 297 9.17 19.64 -11.97
C ARG A 297 10.06 18.58 -12.62
N ASN A 298 9.60 17.33 -12.68
CA ASN A 298 10.36 16.23 -13.27
C ASN A 298 10.44 16.33 -14.81
N ALA A 299 9.45 16.93 -15.47
CA ALA A 299 9.48 17.16 -16.91
C ALA A 299 10.52 18.21 -17.31
N VAL A 300 10.71 19.25 -16.49
CA VAL A 300 11.62 20.37 -16.79
C VAL A 300 13.04 20.13 -16.26
N ARG A 301 13.18 19.58 -15.05
CA ARG A 301 14.46 19.50 -14.35
C ARG A 301 15.12 18.13 -14.52
N ILE A 302 16.29 18.12 -15.15
CA ILE A 302 17.16 16.94 -15.23
C ILE A 302 18.11 16.96 -14.01
N PRO A 303 18.00 16.01 -13.06
CA PRO A 303 18.98 15.86 -11.97
C PRO A 303 20.40 15.69 -12.51
N TYR A 304 21.41 16.16 -11.78
CA TYR A 304 22.83 15.96 -12.16
C TYR A 304 23.16 14.49 -12.47
N LEU A 305 22.59 13.56 -11.68
CA LEU A 305 22.72 12.11 -11.90
C LEU A 305 22.23 11.64 -13.29
N LEU A 306 21.30 12.36 -13.93
CA LEU A 306 20.80 12.08 -15.29
C LEU A 306 21.60 12.77 -16.41
N GLN A 307 22.49 13.70 -16.07
CA GLN A 307 23.18 14.50 -17.09
C GLN A 307 24.35 13.75 -17.74
N GLY A 308 24.75 12.60 -17.18
CA GLY A 308 25.73 11.72 -17.80
C GLY A 308 25.16 10.93 -18.98
N ASN A 309 26.00 10.65 -19.98
CA ASN A 309 25.63 9.91 -21.21
C ASN A 309 24.87 8.60 -20.95
N ARG A 310 25.10 7.93 -19.79
CA ARG A 310 24.48 6.64 -19.45
C ARG A 310 22.96 6.68 -19.34
N PHE A 311 22.37 7.84 -19.01
CA PHE A 311 20.92 7.98 -18.86
C PHE A 311 20.29 8.92 -19.89
N ALA A 312 21.07 9.41 -20.87
CA ALA A 312 20.61 10.37 -21.85
C ALA A 312 19.37 9.88 -22.64
N ALA A 313 19.30 8.59 -22.94
CA ALA A 313 18.18 7.98 -23.66
C ALA A 313 16.86 7.90 -22.87
N VAL A 314 16.94 7.91 -21.53
CA VAL A 314 15.77 7.80 -20.63
C VAL A 314 15.53 9.08 -19.83
N ALA A 315 16.42 10.06 -19.93
CA ALA A 315 16.29 11.37 -19.32
C ALA A 315 15.00 12.03 -19.84
N ARG A 316 14.10 12.39 -18.91
CA ARG A 316 12.75 12.94 -19.16
C ARG A 316 11.68 11.93 -19.61
N VAL A 317 12.03 10.66 -19.83
CA VAL A 317 11.05 9.59 -20.09
C VAL A 317 10.60 8.96 -18.76
N ILE A 318 11.54 8.70 -17.87
CA ILE A 318 11.25 8.14 -16.54
C ILE A 318 11.28 9.23 -15.47
N THR A 319 10.57 8.99 -14.36
CA THR A 319 10.57 9.93 -13.24
C THR A 319 11.93 10.01 -12.56
N VAL A 320 12.22 11.14 -11.91
CA VAL A 320 13.46 11.32 -11.12
C VAL A 320 13.59 10.26 -10.02
N TRP A 321 12.47 9.83 -9.44
CA TRP A 321 12.47 8.78 -8.42
C TRP A 321 12.85 7.43 -9.02
N ALA A 322 12.19 7.01 -10.12
CA ALA A 322 12.45 5.73 -10.77
C ALA A 322 13.92 5.61 -11.22
N LEU A 323 14.49 6.71 -11.71
CA LEU A 323 15.91 6.75 -12.01
C LEU A 323 16.75 6.52 -10.76
N ARG A 324 16.53 7.27 -9.67
CA ARG A 324 17.35 7.12 -8.46
C ARG A 324 17.36 5.67 -8.00
N GLN A 325 16.19 5.02 -7.98
CA GLN A 325 16.07 3.60 -7.69
C GLN A 325 16.90 2.74 -8.67
N THR A 326 16.84 3.03 -9.97
CA THR A 326 17.64 2.32 -10.98
C THR A 326 19.15 2.51 -10.77
N TYR A 327 19.58 3.73 -10.45
CA TYR A 327 20.97 4.06 -10.17
C TYR A 327 21.47 3.35 -8.91
N ASP A 328 20.70 3.37 -7.82
CA ASP A 328 21.04 2.69 -6.55
C ASP A 328 21.14 1.16 -6.74
N LEU A 329 20.25 0.57 -7.55
CA LEU A 329 20.30 -0.84 -7.93
C LEU A 329 21.53 -1.17 -8.79
N TRP A 330 21.93 -0.26 -9.68
CA TRP A 330 23.13 -0.44 -10.49
C TRP A 330 24.41 -0.33 -9.65
N GLU A 331 24.52 0.70 -8.82
CA GLU A 331 25.66 0.92 -7.91
C GLU A 331 25.86 -0.26 -6.97
N SER A 332 24.80 -0.75 -6.34
CA SER A 332 24.88 -1.92 -5.44
C SER A 332 25.36 -3.18 -6.17
N ARG A 333 24.93 -3.39 -7.42
CA ARG A 333 25.42 -4.50 -8.26
C ARG A 333 26.87 -4.32 -8.70
N ALA A 334 27.26 -3.11 -9.11
CA ALA A 334 28.63 -2.81 -9.51
C ALA A 334 29.61 -3.06 -8.34
N HIS A 335 29.25 -2.63 -7.13
CA HIS A 335 30.04 -2.90 -5.92
C HIS A 335 30.06 -4.39 -5.53
N SER A 336 28.99 -5.14 -5.81
CA SER A 336 28.95 -6.59 -5.58
C SER A 336 29.79 -7.41 -6.59
N MET A 337 30.11 -6.84 -7.75
CA MET A 337 30.93 -7.47 -8.80
C MET A 337 32.42 -7.14 -8.69
N LEU A 338 32.84 -6.25 -7.79
CA LEU A 338 34.26 -6.05 -7.50
C LEU A 338 34.78 -7.31 -6.77
N PRO A 339 35.87 -7.95 -7.24
CA PRO A 339 36.45 -9.07 -6.52
C PRO A 339 36.80 -8.62 -5.10
N ARG A 340 36.35 -9.39 -4.10
CA ARG A 340 36.87 -9.26 -2.73
C ARG A 340 38.35 -9.67 -2.75
N THR A 341 39.22 -8.77 -3.20
CA THR A 341 40.65 -8.90 -2.92
C THR A 341 40.81 -8.77 -1.41
N ARG A 342 41.12 -9.90 -0.77
CA ARG A 342 41.69 -9.91 0.57
C ARG A 342 42.91 -8.99 0.60
N PRO A 343 43.22 -8.43 1.77
CA PRO A 343 44.57 -8.65 2.28
C PRO A 343 44.49 -9.26 3.67
N CYS A 344 44.83 -10.54 3.74
CA CYS A 344 45.49 -11.08 4.91
C CYS A 344 46.98 -11.00 4.57
N PHE A 345 47.75 -10.18 5.28
CA PHE A 345 49.09 -10.50 5.76
C PHE A 345 49.54 -9.39 6.73
N LEU A 346 49.56 -9.76 8.01
CA LEU A 346 50.49 -9.22 8.99
C LEU A 346 51.92 -9.46 8.49
N ALA A 347 52.75 -8.41 8.50
CA ALA A 347 54.18 -8.53 8.75
C ALA A 347 54.67 -7.23 9.40
N ALA A 348 55.10 -7.35 10.65
CA ALA A 348 55.77 -6.32 11.42
C ALA A 348 57.28 -6.41 11.19
N SER A 349 57.96 -5.27 11.01
CA SER A 349 59.30 -4.96 11.56
C SER A 349 59.58 -3.48 11.33
N LYS A 350 59.57 -2.63 12.36
CA LYS A 350 60.72 -2.21 13.20
C LYS A 350 61.81 -1.39 12.47
N THR A 351 62.04 -0.21 13.07
CA THR A 351 63.32 0.50 13.33
C THR A 351 64.00 1.37 12.26
N LEU A 352 64.00 2.68 12.57
CA LEU A 352 65.12 3.61 12.78
C LEU A 352 66.11 3.98 11.64
N SER A 353 66.29 5.31 11.57
CA SER A 353 67.51 6.10 11.27
C SER A 353 68.10 6.10 9.86
N GLY A 354 68.33 7.33 9.38
CA GLY A 354 69.05 7.73 8.18
C GLY A 354 68.77 9.19 7.90
#